data_AF-A0A7C2YHG1-F1
#
_entry.id   AF-A0A7C2YHG1-F1
#
_cell.length_a   1.000
_cell.length_b   1.000
_cell.length_c   1.000
_cell.angle_alpha   90.00
_cell.angle_beta   90.00
_cell.angle_gamma   90.00
#
_symmetry.space_group_name_H-M   'P 1'
#
loop_
_entity.id
_entity.type
_entity.pdbx_description
1 polymer ?
#
loop_
_entity_poly.entity_id
_entity_poly.type
_entity_poly.pdbx_seq_one_letter_code
_entity_poly.pdbx_strand_id
1 'polypeptide(L)'
;MAQSERLTSHQAAAFTLLLATALALVLVPVPPGTVRLGDAVVENRFTAQGAAAAALAAALASVSLGAYLYVFQPRELRGVWRLAVLGALLVLWTAAAKVFLALTLPDDDRLYLRYMLPLAAAPMLVASLLDGGVALATGSVLAFLAAFAGMHPADARAGAPPLLGLEMGSAFFAGGIAGVLAVQRAERLDRYVWAGALVALATFLPLLAFWLLSPERRGVDLPWMLLSSALGGGLSSVLTAGALVVLGYSLGLTTRVQLMELAQLTHPLLRQLQDRAPGTYHHSLMVSTLAERAAQAVGADALLVRVGCLYHDIGKLAQPAYYVENQLEGRNPHDSLDPEASAHIIVQHVQ
;
A
#
# COMPACT_ATOMS: atom_id res chain seq x y z
N MET A 1 -9.23 -24.66 -9.78
CA MET A 1 -9.12 -24.14 -11.16
C MET A 1 -9.93 -22.85 -11.25
N ALA A 2 -9.29 -21.67 -11.15
CA ALA A 2 -9.93 -20.40 -11.45
C ALA A 2 -9.40 -19.90 -12.79
N GLN A 3 -10.28 -19.75 -13.77
CA GLN A 3 -9.93 -19.19 -15.08
C GLN A 3 -9.29 -17.81 -14.88
N SER A 4 -8.17 -17.64 -15.56
CA SER A 4 -7.35 -16.44 -15.62
C SER A 4 -8.15 -15.30 -16.28
N GLU A 5 -8.92 -14.55 -15.51
CA GLU A 5 -9.46 -13.28 -15.99
C GLU A 5 -8.33 -12.25 -16.06
N ARG A 6 -7.80 -12.05 -17.26
CA ARG A 6 -6.98 -10.88 -17.57
C ARG A 6 -7.85 -9.64 -17.43
N LEU A 7 -7.23 -8.53 -17.07
CA LEU A 7 -7.88 -7.23 -17.04
C LEU A 7 -8.34 -6.91 -18.48
N THR A 8 -9.66 -6.84 -18.68
CA THR A 8 -10.22 -6.58 -20.01
C THR A 8 -9.88 -5.16 -20.46
N SER A 9 -9.84 -4.92 -21.77
CA SER A 9 -9.67 -3.58 -22.33
C SER A 9 -10.71 -2.60 -21.78
N HIS A 10 -11.96 -3.05 -21.59
CA HIS A 10 -13.04 -2.26 -21.02
C HIS A 10 -12.79 -1.89 -19.56
N GLN A 11 -12.33 -2.82 -18.72
CA GLN A 11 -12.00 -2.52 -17.32
C GLN A 11 -10.83 -1.54 -17.19
N ALA A 12 -9.77 -1.72 -17.99
CA ALA A 12 -8.63 -0.82 -18.00
C ALA A 12 -9.03 0.60 -18.46
N ALA A 13 -9.82 0.70 -19.53
CA ALA A 13 -10.32 1.97 -20.05
C ALA A 13 -11.27 2.67 -19.05
N ALA A 14 -12.20 1.93 -18.45
CA ALA A 14 -13.12 2.46 -17.44
C ALA A 14 -12.37 2.98 -16.21
N PHE A 15 -11.42 2.21 -15.68
CA PHE A 15 -10.56 2.65 -14.57
C PHE A 15 -9.80 3.94 -14.93
N THR A 16 -9.19 3.98 -16.11
CA THR A 16 -8.43 5.14 -16.60
C THR A 16 -9.29 6.39 -16.68
N LEU A 17 -10.50 6.28 -17.26
CA LEU A 17 -11.42 7.40 -17.42
C LEU A 17 -11.95 7.92 -16.09
N LEU A 18 -12.35 7.01 -15.19
CA LEU A 18 -12.83 7.36 -13.85
C LEU A 18 -11.74 8.03 -13.04
N LEU A 19 -10.52 7.47 -13.06
CA LEU A 19 -9.38 8.05 -12.36
C LEU A 19 -9.02 9.43 -12.91
N ALA A 20 -8.98 9.61 -14.24
CA ALA A 20 -8.71 10.91 -14.86
C ALA A 20 -9.74 11.96 -14.43
N THR A 21 -11.02 11.59 -14.41
CA THR A 21 -12.10 12.49 -14.01
C THR A 21 -11.97 12.88 -12.52
N ALA A 22 -11.75 11.89 -11.64
CA ALA A 22 -11.62 12.13 -10.21
C ALA A 22 -10.38 12.98 -9.88
N LEU A 23 -9.22 12.68 -10.49
CA LEU A 23 -8.01 13.47 -10.30
C LEU A 23 -8.15 14.89 -10.86
N ALA A 24 -8.81 15.07 -12.00
CA ALA A 24 -9.07 16.40 -12.55
C ALA A 24 -9.91 17.23 -11.58
N LEU A 25 -10.99 16.66 -11.02
CA LEU A 25 -11.83 17.33 -10.01
C LEU A 25 -11.03 17.71 -8.75
N VAL A 26 -10.13 16.83 -8.30
CA VAL A 26 -9.25 17.11 -7.16
C VAL A 26 -8.25 18.23 -7.48
N LEU A 27 -7.64 18.22 -8.66
CA LEU A 27 -6.62 19.20 -9.04
C LEU A 27 -7.19 20.57 -9.38
N VAL A 28 -8.43 20.65 -9.86
CA VAL A 28 -9.10 21.93 -10.13
C VAL A 28 -9.21 22.75 -8.83
N PRO A 29 -8.78 24.02 -8.81
CA PRO A 29 -8.86 24.87 -7.63
C PRO A 29 -10.32 25.13 -7.25
N VAL A 30 -10.72 24.70 -6.04
CA VAL A 30 -12.04 24.91 -5.45
C VAL A 30 -11.84 25.05 -3.93
N PRO A 31 -12.49 26.00 -3.23
CA PRO A 31 -13.38 27.04 -3.74
C PRO A 31 -12.62 28.28 -4.23
N PRO A 32 -13.21 29.04 -5.17
CA PRO A 32 -12.70 30.36 -5.51
C PRO A 32 -12.82 31.30 -4.31
N GLY A 33 -11.79 32.10 -4.05
CA GLY A 33 -11.76 33.03 -2.92
C GLY A 33 -10.64 34.07 -3.04
N THR A 34 -10.89 35.22 -2.44
CA THR A 34 -9.90 36.28 -2.24
C THR A 34 -9.46 36.26 -0.78
N VAL A 35 -8.18 35.99 -0.50
CA VAL A 35 -7.60 36.16 0.83
C VAL A 35 -6.65 37.36 0.78
N ARG A 36 -6.86 38.37 1.61
CA ARG A 36 -5.86 39.44 1.79
C ARG A 36 -4.78 38.95 2.73
N LEU A 37 -3.55 38.81 2.23
CA LEU A 37 -2.34 38.53 3.02
C LEU A 37 -1.48 39.79 3.01
N GLY A 38 -1.54 40.58 4.08
CA GLY A 38 -0.92 41.90 4.13
C GLY A 38 -1.54 42.85 3.08
N ASP A 39 -0.70 43.46 2.25
CA ASP A 39 -1.12 44.34 1.15
C ASP A 39 -1.48 43.58 -0.15
N ALA A 40 -1.26 42.26 -0.20
CA ALA A 40 -1.52 41.43 -1.38
C ALA A 40 -2.92 40.78 -1.31
N VAL A 41 -3.71 40.92 -2.38
CA VAL A 41 -4.96 40.17 -2.56
C VAL A 41 -4.61 38.87 -3.29
N VAL A 42 -4.63 37.76 -2.56
CA VAL A 42 -4.48 36.42 -3.12
C VAL A 42 -5.82 35.97 -3.69
N GLU A 43 -5.88 35.85 -5.01
CA GLU A 43 -7.07 35.45 -5.76
C GLU A 43 -6.94 34.01 -6.25
N ASN A 44 -7.55 33.07 -5.54
CA ASN A 44 -7.72 31.72 -6.05
C ASN A 44 -8.90 31.72 -7.03
N ARG A 45 -8.66 32.07 -8.30
CA ARG A 45 -9.70 32.13 -9.34
C ARG A 45 -9.73 30.83 -10.14
N PHE A 46 -10.92 30.28 -10.33
CA PHE A 46 -11.14 29.27 -11.36
C PHE A 46 -10.85 29.91 -12.73
N THR A 47 -9.87 29.37 -13.45
CA THR A 47 -9.53 29.80 -14.81
C THR A 47 -9.68 28.63 -15.78
N ALA A 48 -10.15 28.90 -16.99
CA ALA A 48 -10.25 27.87 -18.03
C ALA A 48 -8.89 27.21 -18.32
N GLN A 49 -7.80 28.00 -18.29
CA GLN A 49 -6.43 27.51 -18.46
C GLN A 49 -5.99 26.62 -17.29
N GLY A 50 -6.26 27.02 -16.04
CA GLY A 50 -5.92 26.22 -14.86
C GLY A 50 -6.69 24.89 -14.81
N ALA A 51 -7.97 24.91 -15.21
CA ALA A 51 -8.80 23.70 -15.33
C ALA A 51 -8.31 22.79 -16.47
N ALA A 52 -7.97 23.35 -17.64
CA ALA A 52 -7.41 22.58 -18.74
C ALA A 52 -6.07 21.93 -18.37
N ALA A 53 -5.18 22.66 -17.69
CA ALA A 53 -3.92 22.11 -17.19
C ALA A 53 -4.14 20.97 -16.19
N ALA A 54 -5.08 21.13 -15.25
CA ALA A 54 -5.44 20.08 -14.29
C ALA A 54 -5.99 18.83 -14.99
N ALA A 55 -6.86 19.01 -15.98
CA ALA A 55 -7.40 17.91 -16.78
C ALA A 55 -6.30 17.18 -17.57
N LEU A 56 -5.35 17.90 -18.16
CA LEU A 56 -4.22 17.31 -18.89
C LEU A 56 -3.28 16.54 -17.96
N ALA A 57 -2.93 17.10 -16.80
CA ALA A 57 -2.11 16.41 -15.81
C ALA A 57 -2.79 15.13 -15.29
N ALA A 58 -4.09 15.21 -14.98
CA ALA A 58 -4.90 14.06 -14.57
C ALA A 58 -4.99 12.99 -15.67
N ALA A 59 -5.20 13.40 -16.92
CA ALA A 59 -5.25 12.48 -18.06
C ALA A 59 -3.90 11.79 -18.28
N LEU A 60 -2.79 12.53 -18.23
CA LEU A 60 -1.45 11.96 -18.38
C LEU A 60 -1.15 10.92 -17.29
N ALA A 61 -1.43 11.26 -16.03
CA ALA A 61 -1.27 10.37 -14.89
C ALA A 61 -2.10 9.08 -15.05
N SER A 62 -3.39 9.22 -15.34
CA SER A 62 -4.31 8.09 -15.45
C SER A 62 -4.02 7.21 -16.66
N VAL A 63 -3.71 7.80 -17.82
CA VAL A 63 -3.36 7.05 -19.04
C VAL A 63 -2.06 6.29 -18.82
N SER A 64 -1.05 6.90 -18.19
CA SER A 64 0.22 6.22 -17.89
C SER A 64 0.02 5.00 -17.00
N LEU A 65 -0.78 5.15 -15.93
CA LEU A 65 -1.09 4.03 -15.03
C LEU A 65 -2.00 2.99 -15.70
N GLY A 66 -3.03 3.41 -16.42
CA GLY A 66 -3.94 2.53 -17.15
C GLY A 66 -3.22 1.70 -18.21
N ALA A 67 -2.32 2.32 -18.97
CA ALA A 67 -1.45 1.65 -19.93
C ALA A 67 -0.51 0.65 -19.23
N TYR A 68 0.10 1.03 -18.10
CA TYR A 68 0.89 0.12 -17.28
C TYR A 68 0.09 -1.12 -16.85
N LEU A 69 -1.11 -0.93 -16.28
CA LEU A 69 -1.97 -2.03 -15.84
C LEU A 69 -2.41 -2.93 -17.01
N TYR A 70 -2.70 -2.34 -18.18
CA TYR A 70 -3.09 -3.08 -19.37
C TYR A 70 -1.95 -3.90 -19.98
N VAL A 71 -0.73 -3.36 -20.01
CA VAL A 71 0.44 -4.02 -20.59
C VAL A 71 1.00 -5.11 -19.66
N PHE A 72 1.17 -4.81 -18.37
CA PHE A 72 1.84 -5.69 -17.43
C PHE A 72 0.91 -6.68 -16.71
N GLN A 73 -0.41 -6.43 -16.72
CA GLN A 73 -1.45 -7.35 -16.22
C GLN A 73 -1.13 -7.94 -14.82
N PRO A 74 -0.82 -7.09 -13.81
CA PRO A 74 -0.48 -7.54 -12.46
C PRO A 74 -1.60 -8.41 -11.89
N ARG A 75 -1.24 -9.58 -11.36
CA ARG A 75 -2.20 -10.63 -10.98
C ARG A 75 -3.11 -10.17 -9.84
N GLU A 76 -2.57 -9.33 -8.98
CA GLU A 76 -3.15 -8.83 -7.76
C GLU A 76 -4.26 -7.80 -8.04
N LEU A 77 -4.33 -7.19 -9.23
CA LEU A 77 -5.27 -6.12 -9.56
C LEU A 77 -6.41 -6.52 -10.51
N ARG A 78 -6.70 -7.82 -10.61
CA ARG A 78 -7.78 -8.33 -11.48
C ARG A 78 -9.19 -8.02 -10.97
N GLY A 79 -9.34 -7.83 -9.66
CA GLY A 79 -10.64 -7.51 -9.05
C GLY A 79 -10.98 -6.02 -9.12
N VAL A 80 -12.24 -5.70 -9.50
CA VAL A 80 -12.76 -4.32 -9.56
C VAL A 80 -12.59 -3.59 -8.22
N TRP A 81 -12.77 -4.28 -7.09
CA TRP A 81 -12.54 -3.71 -5.76
C TRP A 81 -11.10 -3.25 -5.54
N ARG A 82 -10.12 -4.03 -6.00
CA ARG A 82 -8.69 -3.70 -5.83
C ARG A 82 -8.27 -2.54 -6.72
N LEU A 83 -8.83 -2.45 -7.94
CA LEU A 83 -8.71 -1.27 -8.80
C LEU A 83 -9.34 -0.03 -8.16
N ALA A 84 -10.52 -0.18 -7.56
CA ALA A 84 -11.19 0.92 -6.86
C ALA A 84 -10.35 1.42 -5.67
N VAL A 85 -9.75 0.52 -4.88
CA VAL A 85 -8.84 0.90 -3.79
C VAL A 85 -7.59 1.61 -4.30
N LEU A 86 -6.97 1.14 -5.39
CA LEU A 86 -5.83 1.82 -6.01
C LEU A 86 -6.19 3.24 -6.47
N GLY A 87 -7.34 3.37 -7.16
CA GLY A 87 -7.84 4.67 -7.60
C GLY A 87 -8.15 5.60 -6.43
N ALA A 88 -8.80 5.08 -5.37
CA ALA A 88 -9.10 5.83 -4.17
C ALA A 88 -7.83 6.31 -3.45
N LEU A 89 -6.79 5.47 -3.34
CA LEU A 89 -5.50 5.86 -2.77
C LEU A 89 -4.86 7.01 -3.54
N LEU A 90 -4.84 6.93 -4.89
CA LEU A 90 -4.31 7.99 -5.74
C LEU A 90 -5.06 9.31 -5.58
N VAL A 91 -6.38 9.26 -5.62
CA VAL A 91 -7.25 10.44 -5.47
C VAL A 91 -7.09 11.05 -4.07
N LEU A 92 -7.12 10.22 -3.02
CA LEU A 92 -6.98 10.67 -1.63
C LEU A 92 -5.61 11.30 -1.37
N TRP A 93 -4.51 10.67 -1.79
CA TRP A 93 -3.17 11.23 -1.60
C TRP A 93 -2.93 12.47 -2.45
N THR A 94 -3.50 12.56 -3.65
CA THR A 94 -3.43 13.78 -4.47
C THR A 94 -4.20 14.92 -3.82
N ALA A 95 -5.38 14.65 -3.25
CA ALA A 95 -6.17 15.64 -2.53
C ALA A 95 -5.45 16.12 -1.27
N ALA A 96 -4.91 15.19 -0.48
CA ALA A 96 -4.11 15.50 0.70
C ALA A 96 -2.86 16.32 0.32
N ALA A 97 -2.14 15.94 -0.74
CA ALA A 97 -0.99 16.68 -1.25
C ALA A 97 -1.39 18.11 -1.64
N LYS A 98 -2.46 18.29 -2.42
CA LYS A 98 -2.94 19.61 -2.83
C LYS A 98 -3.25 20.50 -1.62
N VAL A 99 -4.00 19.99 -0.65
CA VAL A 99 -4.37 20.76 0.56
C VAL A 99 -3.12 21.10 1.37
N PHE A 100 -2.25 20.12 1.63
CA PHE A 100 -1.05 20.32 2.42
C PHE A 100 -0.06 21.29 1.76
N LEU A 101 0.13 21.18 0.45
CA LEU A 101 1.01 22.07 -0.32
C LEU A 101 0.44 23.49 -0.40
N ALA A 102 -0.87 23.65 -0.49
CA ALA A 102 -1.51 24.96 -0.43
C ALA A 102 -1.34 25.66 0.94
N LEU A 103 -1.10 24.90 2.01
CA LEU A 103 -0.86 25.44 3.37
C LEU A 103 0.63 25.69 3.67
N THR A 104 1.54 25.13 2.86
CA THR A 104 2.99 25.14 3.12
C THR A 104 3.78 25.90 2.04
N LEU A 105 3.10 26.40 1.01
CA LEU A 105 3.66 27.25 -0.04
C LEU A 105 2.92 28.60 -0.08
N PRO A 106 3.64 29.70 -0.37
CA PRO A 106 5.09 29.81 -0.54
C PRO A 106 5.86 29.58 0.77
N ASP A 107 7.13 29.18 0.67
CA ASP A 107 7.99 28.82 1.82
C ASP A 107 8.88 30.01 2.22
N ASP A 108 8.23 31.11 2.64
CA ASP A 108 8.90 32.39 2.91
C ASP A 108 9.88 32.28 4.09
N ASP A 109 9.54 31.47 5.09
CA ASP A 109 10.35 31.23 6.30
C ASP A 109 11.45 30.16 6.11
N ARG A 110 11.56 29.56 4.92
CA ARG A 110 12.57 28.51 4.58
C ARG A 110 12.51 27.30 5.52
N LEU A 111 11.30 26.87 5.83
CA LEU A 111 11.03 25.78 6.76
C LEU A 111 10.93 24.42 6.05
N TYR A 112 10.83 24.40 4.72
CA TYR A 112 10.77 23.17 3.92
C TYR A 112 9.62 22.21 4.31
N LEU A 113 8.56 22.72 4.97
CA LEU A 113 7.45 21.94 5.53
C LEU A 113 6.75 21.07 4.49
N ARG A 114 6.76 21.47 3.21
CA ARG A 114 6.24 20.69 2.07
C ARG A 114 6.77 19.25 2.02
N TYR A 115 7.98 18.99 2.51
CA TYR A 115 8.59 17.66 2.51
C TYR A 115 8.21 16.78 3.72
N MET A 116 7.44 17.34 4.66
CA MET A 116 6.77 16.54 5.71
C MET A 116 5.58 15.75 5.18
N LEU A 117 5.09 16.07 3.98
CA LEU A 117 4.00 15.35 3.32
C LEU A 117 4.36 13.87 3.19
N PRO A 118 3.63 12.93 3.81
CA PRO A 118 3.94 11.50 3.75
C PRO A 118 3.45 10.86 2.44
N LEU A 119 3.92 11.39 1.31
CA LEU A 119 3.50 10.97 -0.02
C LEU A 119 3.96 9.54 -0.34
N ALA A 120 5.09 9.11 0.23
CA ALA A 120 5.63 7.76 0.07
C ALA A 120 4.76 6.67 0.73
N ALA A 121 3.85 7.03 1.64
CA ALA A 121 2.95 6.07 2.29
C ALA A 121 2.07 5.31 1.29
N ALA A 122 1.52 6.00 0.28
CA ALA A 122 0.65 5.38 -0.71
C ALA A 122 1.37 4.30 -1.56
N PRO A 123 2.52 4.56 -2.20
CA PRO A 123 3.22 3.51 -2.93
C PRO A 123 3.79 2.43 -1.98
N MET A 124 4.19 2.74 -0.75
CA MET A 124 4.56 1.73 0.24
C MET A 124 3.39 0.78 0.59
N LEU A 125 2.17 1.31 0.72
CA LEU A 125 0.96 0.51 0.93
C LEU A 125 0.67 -0.38 -0.28
N VAL A 126 0.77 0.16 -1.50
CA VAL A 126 0.61 -0.61 -2.73
C VAL A 126 1.65 -1.72 -2.83
N ALA A 127 2.91 -1.45 -2.47
CA ALA A 127 3.98 -2.45 -2.46
C ALA A 127 3.74 -3.56 -1.43
N SER A 128 3.14 -3.22 -0.29
CA SER A 128 2.88 -4.17 0.79
C SER A 128 1.63 -5.02 0.57
N LEU A 129 0.63 -4.52 -0.16
CA LEU A 129 -0.67 -5.17 -0.35
C LEU A 129 -0.87 -5.77 -1.74
N LEU A 130 -0.25 -5.17 -2.76
CA LEU A 130 -0.49 -5.51 -4.16
C LEU A 130 0.83 -5.97 -4.79
N ASP A 131 1.35 -5.19 -5.73
CA ASP A 131 2.52 -5.54 -6.53
C ASP A 131 3.55 -4.42 -6.48
N GLY A 132 4.83 -4.80 -6.45
CA GLY A 132 5.94 -3.84 -6.40
C GLY A 132 6.06 -3.00 -7.66
N GLY A 133 5.78 -3.56 -8.84
CA GLY A 133 5.80 -2.80 -10.09
C GLY A 133 4.69 -1.74 -10.13
N VAL A 134 3.47 -2.11 -9.69
CA VAL A 134 2.37 -1.14 -9.55
C VAL A 134 2.73 -0.06 -8.52
N ALA A 135 3.39 -0.43 -7.44
CA ALA A 135 3.82 0.52 -6.42
C ALA A 135 4.80 1.57 -6.97
N LEU A 136 5.76 1.14 -7.80
CA LEU A 136 6.68 2.05 -8.48
C LEU A 136 5.94 2.99 -9.45
N ALA A 137 5.00 2.46 -10.24
CA ALA A 137 4.15 3.27 -11.11
C ALA A 137 3.32 4.29 -10.32
N THR A 138 2.75 3.86 -9.19
CA THR A 138 1.97 4.71 -8.27
C THR A 138 2.82 5.83 -7.68
N GLY A 139 4.04 5.51 -7.21
CA GLY A 139 4.97 6.51 -6.68
C GLY A 139 5.39 7.54 -7.72
N SER A 140 5.63 7.09 -8.96
CA SER A 140 5.95 7.96 -10.10
C SER A 140 4.83 8.94 -10.41
N VAL A 141 3.59 8.43 -10.50
CA VAL A 141 2.40 9.24 -10.76
C VAL A 141 2.14 10.23 -9.62
N LEU A 142 2.22 9.79 -8.36
CA LEU A 142 2.00 10.68 -7.21
C LEU A 142 3.06 11.78 -7.11
N ALA A 143 4.33 11.48 -7.38
CA ALA A 143 5.38 12.49 -7.39
C ALA A 143 5.10 13.58 -8.45
N PHE A 144 4.69 13.18 -9.66
CA PHE A 144 4.26 14.10 -10.70
C PHE A 144 3.04 14.93 -10.27
N LEU A 145 1.98 14.29 -9.75
CA LEU A 145 0.75 14.96 -9.32
C LEU A 145 0.99 15.93 -8.16
N ALA A 146 1.83 15.59 -7.19
CA ALA A 146 2.17 16.47 -6.07
C ALA A 146 3.00 17.68 -6.53
N ALA A 147 3.99 17.48 -7.40
CA ALA A 147 4.74 18.58 -8.00
C ALA A 147 3.83 19.51 -8.81
N PHE A 148 2.93 18.95 -9.62
CA PHE A 148 1.94 19.73 -10.35
C PHE A 148 1.00 20.49 -9.41
N ALA A 149 0.46 19.83 -8.38
CA ALA A 149 -0.45 20.43 -7.41
C ALA A 149 0.21 21.58 -6.61
N GLY A 150 1.48 21.43 -6.22
CA GLY A 150 2.22 22.49 -5.52
C GLY A 150 2.53 23.70 -6.40
N MET A 151 2.75 23.48 -7.69
CA MET A 151 2.98 24.55 -8.66
C MET A 151 1.68 25.07 -9.30
N HIS A 152 0.51 24.52 -8.97
CA HIS A 152 -0.76 24.93 -9.58
C HIS A 152 -1.23 26.32 -9.14
N PRO A 153 -1.23 26.66 -7.84
CA PRO A 153 -1.61 27.99 -7.35
C PRO A 153 -0.73 29.09 -7.94
N ALA A 154 -1.33 30.22 -8.29
CA ALA A 154 -0.62 31.35 -8.89
C ALA A 154 0.40 31.98 -7.92
N ASP A 155 0.07 32.06 -6.63
CA ASP A 155 0.95 32.62 -5.60
C ASP A 155 2.19 31.77 -5.40
N ALA A 156 2.03 30.44 -5.45
CA ALA A 156 3.14 29.50 -5.44
C ALA A 156 4.07 29.70 -6.64
N ARG A 157 3.62 30.25 -7.78
CA ARG A 157 4.48 30.55 -8.94
C ARG A 157 5.14 31.92 -8.88
N ALA A 158 4.47 32.90 -8.27
CA ALA A 158 4.89 34.31 -8.31
C ALA A 158 6.20 34.57 -7.53
N GLY A 159 6.54 33.70 -6.56
CA GLY A 159 7.77 33.78 -5.77
C GLY A 159 8.58 32.49 -5.68
N ALA A 160 8.17 31.40 -6.34
CA ALA A 160 8.91 30.15 -6.25
C ALA A 160 10.24 30.17 -7.01
N PRO A 161 11.25 29.44 -6.50
CA PRO A 161 12.43 29.13 -7.27
C PRO A 161 12.07 28.48 -8.63
N PRO A 162 12.79 28.79 -9.72
CA PRO A 162 12.49 28.27 -11.06
C PRO A 162 12.44 26.73 -11.14
N LEU A 163 13.17 26.06 -10.25
CA LEU A 163 13.30 24.59 -10.23
C LEU A 163 12.40 23.92 -9.19
N LEU A 164 11.52 24.65 -8.49
CA LEU A 164 10.75 24.10 -7.36
C LEU A 164 9.93 22.86 -7.74
N GLY A 165 9.24 22.87 -8.89
CA GLY A 165 8.48 21.71 -9.35
C GLY A 165 9.36 20.47 -9.61
N LEU A 166 10.57 20.67 -10.12
CA LEU A 166 11.53 19.58 -10.35
C LEU A 166 12.15 19.09 -9.04
N GLU A 167 12.46 19.99 -8.11
CA GLU A 167 12.90 19.67 -6.75
C GLU A 167 11.86 18.80 -6.05
N MET A 168 10.60 19.24 -6.03
CA MET A 168 9.50 18.49 -5.42
C MET A 168 9.29 17.13 -6.09
N GLY A 169 9.22 17.10 -7.42
CA GLY A 169 9.01 15.87 -8.18
C GLY A 169 10.12 14.85 -7.93
N SER A 170 11.38 15.28 -7.94
CA SER A 170 12.53 14.40 -7.71
C SER A 170 12.63 13.92 -6.26
N ALA A 171 12.40 14.80 -5.28
CA ALA A 171 12.41 14.44 -3.86
C ALA A 171 11.32 13.42 -3.52
N PHE A 172 10.08 13.68 -3.96
CA PHE A 172 8.96 12.76 -3.74
C PHE A 172 9.11 11.44 -4.50
N PHE A 173 9.65 11.48 -5.72
CA PHE A 173 9.93 10.27 -6.50
C PHE A 173 11.00 9.41 -5.82
N ALA A 174 12.11 10.01 -5.39
CA ALA A 174 13.20 9.31 -4.70
C ALA A 174 12.72 8.70 -3.37
N GLY A 175 11.99 9.48 -2.56
CA GLY A 175 11.36 8.99 -1.33
C GLY A 175 10.39 7.84 -1.59
N GLY A 176 9.51 7.96 -2.58
CA GLY A 176 8.56 6.93 -2.96
C GLY A 176 9.22 5.61 -3.38
N ILE A 177 10.24 5.67 -4.24
CA ILE A 177 10.98 4.47 -4.68
C ILE A 177 11.72 3.83 -3.51
N ALA A 178 12.44 4.62 -2.70
CA ALA A 178 13.15 4.10 -1.55
C ALA A 178 12.21 3.39 -0.57
N GLY A 179 11.04 3.98 -0.31
CA GLY A 179 9.98 3.37 0.48
C GLY A 179 9.50 2.04 -0.09
N VAL A 180 9.17 1.99 -1.39
CA VAL A 180 8.73 0.77 -2.07
C VAL A 180 9.76 -0.34 -1.95
N LEU A 181 11.02 -0.05 -2.29
CA LEU A 181 12.11 -1.04 -2.23
C LEU A 181 12.37 -1.54 -0.81
N ALA A 182 12.24 -0.66 0.19
CA ALA A 182 12.44 -1.01 1.58
C ALA A 182 11.33 -1.93 2.13
N VAL A 183 10.06 -1.67 1.76
CA VAL A 183 8.92 -2.48 2.25
C VAL A 183 8.70 -3.75 1.45
N GLN A 184 9.21 -3.85 0.22
CA GLN A 184 9.05 -5.06 -0.60
C GLN A 184 9.68 -6.31 0.03
N ARG A 185 10.65 -6.11 0.94
CA ARG A 185 11.26 -7.17 1.76
C ARG A 185 10.89 -7.03 3.23
N ALA A 186 9.85 -6.27 3.59
CA ALA A 186 9.46 -6.08 4.97
C ALA A 186 8.78 -7.34 5.52
N GLU A 187 9.53 -8.06 6.32
CA GLU A 187 9.06 -9.24 7.03
C GLU A 187 8.50 -8.94 8.42
N ARG A 188 8.83 -7.78 8.99
CA ARG A 188 8.47 -7.43 10.36
C ARG A 188 8.12 -5.96 10.44
N LEU A 189 7.30 -5.58 11.42
CA LEU A 189 6.85 -4.20 11.60
C LEU A 189 8.01 -3.21 11.84
N ASP A 190 9.11 -3.64 12.46
CA ASP A 190 10.31 -2.82 12.65
C ASP A 190 11.00 -2.46 11.33
N ARG A 191 10.82 -3.23 10.25
CA ARG A 191 11.34 -2.87 8.92
C ARG A 191 10.61 -1.67 8.31
N TYR A 192 9.39 -1.35 8.73
CA TYR A 192 8.71 -0.12 8.29
C TYR A 192 9.40 1.13 8.86
N VAL A 193 9.92 1.07 10.09
CA VAL A 193 10.70 2.17 10.69
C VAL A 193 11.96 2.44 9.84
N TRP A 194 12.67 1.38 9.45
CA TRP A 194 13.81 1.49 8.53
C TRP A 194 13.41 2.00 7.14
N ALA A 195 12.26 1.59 6.63
CA ALA A 195 11.72 2.15 5.39
C ALA A 195 11.47 3.65 5.52
N GLY A 196 10.93 4.11 6.65
CA GLY A 196 10.76 5.55 6.94
C GLY A 196 12.09 6.31 6.96
N ALA A 197 13.14 5.75 7.57
CA ALA A 197 14.47 6.34 7.56
C ALA A 197 15.07 6.42 6.14
N LEU A 198 14.88 5.39 5.32
CA LEU A 198 15.30 5.38 3.92
C LEU A 198 14.53 6.39 3.07
N VAL A 199 13.21 6.53 3.29
CA VAL A 199 12.39 7.57 2.66
C VAL A 199 12.89 8.96 3.03
N ALA A 200 13.20 9.19 4.31
CA ALA A 200 13.73 10.47 4.78
C ALA A 200 15.06 10.82 4.10
N LEU A 201 15.99 9.86 4.04
CA LEU A 201 17.28 10.04 3.37
C LEU A 201 17.11 10.26 1.87
N ALA A 202 16.29 9.45 1.20
CA ALA A 202 16.07 9.53 -0.23
C ALA A 202 15.32 10.81 -0.64
N THR A 203 14.46 11.34 0.23
CA THR A 203 13.85 12.67 0.05
C THR A 203 14.89 13.77 0.27
N PHE A 204 15.75 13.66 1.29
CA PHE A 204 16.77 14.66 1.62
C PHE A 204 17.83 14.85 0.54
N LEU A 205 18.26 13.78 -0.14
CA LEU A 205 19.36 13.85 -1.11
C LEU A 205 19.07 14.76 -2.32
N PRO A 206 17.90 14.68 -2.99
CA PRO A 206 17.51 15.67 -4.00
C PRO A 206 17.47 17.08 -3.44
N LEU A 207 16.91 17.30 -2.24
CA LEU A 207 16.89 18.63 -1.61
C LEU A 207 18.30 19.17 -1.45
N LEU A 208 19.23 18.36 -0.95
CA LEU A 208 20.63 18.74 -0.83
C LEU A 208 21.24 19.10 -2.18
N ALA A 209 20.94 18.33 -3.23
CA ALA A 209 21.43 18.61 -4.58
C ALA A 209 20.92 19.97 -5.11
N PHE A 210 19.61 20.25 -5.02
CA PHE A 210 19.05 21.54 -5.43
C PHE A 210 19.53 22.70 -4.56
N TRP A 211 19.68 22.48 -3.25
CA TRP A 211 20.22 23.46 -2.33
C TRP A 211 21.67 23.84 -2.66
N LEU A 212 22.51 22.88 -3.05
CA LEU A 212 23.89 23.13 -3.50
C LEU A 212 23.95 23.97 -4.78
N LEU A 213 22.94 23.84 -5.65
CA LEU A 213 22.80 24.65 -6.86
C LEU A 213 22.19 26.03 -6.60
N SER A 214 21.57 26.24 -5.43
CA SER A 214 20.91 27.49 -5.10
C SER A 214 21.93 28.59 -4.76
N PRO A 215 21.88 29.76 -5.45
CA PRO A 215 22.73 30.89 -5.12
C PRO A 215 22.34 31.55 -3.79
N GLU A 216 21.10 31.37 -3.33
CA GLU A 216 20.58 31.96 -2.09
C GLU A 216 20.63 30.98 -0.90
N ARG A 217 21.42 29.91 -0.98
CA ARG A 217 21.51 28.90 0.09
C ARG A 217 21.97 29.50 1.43
N ARG A 218 21.33 29.08 2.52
CA ARG A 218 21.70 29.45 3.90
C ARG A 218 21.91 28.20 4.74
N GLY A 219 22.86 28.22 5.66
CA GLY A 219 23.14 27.07 6.54
C GLY A 219 21.94 26.64 7.38
N VAL A 220 21.03 27.57 7.70
CA VAL A 220 19.78 27.31 8.43
C VAL A 220 18.80 26.41 7.66
N ASP A 221 18.95 26.29 6.34
CA ASP A 221 18.08 25.45 5.51
C ASP A 221 18.31 23.95 5.82
N LEU A 222 19.56 23.54 6.10
CA LEU A 222 19.93 22.13 6.25
C LEU A 222 19.21 21.43 7.43
N PRO A 223 19.14 22.02 8.65
CA PRO A 223 18.34 21.46 9.73
C PRO A 223 16.86 21.30 9.38
N TRP A 224 16.27 22.27 8.67
CA TRP A 224 14.86 22.21 8.26
C TRP A 224 14.62 21.15 7.20
N MET A 225 15.47 21.07 6.17
CA MET A 225 15.40 20.00 5.16
C MET A 225 15.49 18.61 5.80
N LEU A 226 16.40 18.43 6.76
CA LEU A 226 16.57 17.16 7.48
C LEU A 226 15.36 16.86 8.37
N LEU A 227 14.86 17.85 9.10
CA LEU A 227 13.68 17.69 9.96
C LEU A 227 12.44 17.35 9.14
N SER A 228 12.17 18.10 8.08
CA SER A 228 11.00 17.92 7.23
C SER A 228 11.03 16.57 6.52
N SER A 229 12.18 16.16 5.97
CA SER A 229 12.30 14.84 5.33
C SER A 229 12.22 13.70 6.35
N ALA A 230 12.78 13.85 7.55
CA ALA A 230 12.66 12.89 8.65
C ALA A 230 11.21 12.71 9.10
N LEU A 231 10.47 13.80 9.27
CA LEU A 231 9.05 13.76 9.62
C LEU A 231 8.22 13.14 8.49
N GLY A 232 8.49 13.49 7.22
CA GLY A 232 7.81 12.91 6.07
C GLY A 232 8.04 11.39 5.94
N GLY A 233 9.27 10.94 6.14
CA GLY A 233 9.62 9.51 6.16
C GLY A 233 9.01 8.76 7.36
N GLY A 234 9.08 9.34 8.56
CA GLY A 234 8.50 8.78 9.77
C GLY A 234 6.98 8.65 9.68
N LEU A 235 6.29 9.72 9.26
CA LEU A 235 4.85 9.70 9.01
C LEU A 235 4.47 8.69 7.93
N SER A 236 5.27 8.57 6.87
CA SER A 236 5.02 7.57 5.82
C SER A 236 5.08 6.14 6.36
N SER A 237 6.06 5.84 7.21
CA SER A 237 6.16 4.55 7.90
C SER A 237 4.95 4.27 8.78
N VAL A 238 4.58 5.21 9.65
CA VAL A 238 3.44 5.04 10.59
C VAL A 238 2.13 4.85 9.84
N LEU A 239 1.84 5.70 8.84
CA LEU A 239 0.64 5.60 8.03
C LEU A 239 0.59 4.29 7.26
N THR A 240 1.70 3.85 6.68
CA THR A 240 1.77 2.56 5.97
C THR A 240 1.49 1.41 6.92
N ALA A 241 2.18 1.33 8.06
CA ALA A 241 1.99 0.24 9.01
C ALA A 241 0.55 0.18 9.56
N GLY A 242 -0.04 1.34 9.89
CA GLY A 242 -1.41 1.43 10.39
C GLY A 242 -2.46 1.07 9.33
N ALA A 243 -2.34 1.64 8.12
CA ALA A 243 -3.30 1.37 7.05
C ALA A 243 -3.16 -0.04 6.46
N LEU A 244 -2.00 -0.69 6.57
CA LEU A 244 -1.80 -2.08 6.16
C LEU A 244 -2.79 -3.03 6.86
N VAL A 245 -3.01 -2.82 8.16
CA VAL A 245 -3.93 -3.66 8.95
C VAL A 245 -5.37 -3.49 8.46
N VAL A 246 -5.81 -2.24 8.29
CA VAL A 246 -7.18 -1.91 7.89
C VAL A 246 -7.47 -2.32 6.45
N LEU A 247 -6.58 -1.97 5.53
CA LEU A 247 -6.74 -2.26 4.09
C LEU A 247 -6.49 -3.73 3.77
N GLY A 248 -5.59 -4.41 4.49
CA GLY A 248 -5.38 -5.85 4.35
C GLY A 248 -6.67 -6.62 4.61
N TYR A 249 -7.40 -6.26 5.68
CA TYR A 249 -8.70 -6.83 5.99
C TYR A 249 -9.75 -6.56 4.89
N SER A 250 -9.89 -5.30 4.45
CA SER A 250 -10.91 -4.94 3.45
C SER A 250 -10.63 -5.53 2.06
N LEU A 251 -9.38 -5.82 1.74
CA LEU A 251 -8.97 -6.44 0.47
C LEU A 251 -9.03 -7.98 0.51
N GLY A 252 -9.34 -8.57 1.67
CA GLY A 252 -9.31 -10.02 1.88
C GLY A 252 -7.91 -10.61 1.68
N LEU A 253 -6.88 -9.79 1.91
CA LEU A 253 -5.49 -10.20 1.74
C LEU A 253 -4.97 -10.71 3.07
N THR A 254 -4.51 -11.96 3.10
CA THR A 254 -3.84 -12.55 4.25
C THR A 254 -2.51 -11.84 4.49
N THR A 255 -2.50 -10.89 5.42
CA THR A 255 -1.28 -10.14 5.79
C THR A 255 -0.44 -10.95 6.78
N ARG A 256 0.86 -10.65 6.88
CA ARG A 256 1.74 -11.24 7.90
C ARG A 256 1.23 -11.02 9.32
N VAL A 257 0.61 -9.87 9.61
CA VAL A 257 -0.01 -9.59 10.91
C VAL A 257 -1.14 -10.57 11.20
N GLN A 258 -2.03 -10.80 10.22
CA GLN A 258 -3.10 -11.79 10.36
C GLN A 258 -2.54 -13.22 10.48
N LEU A 259 -1.49 -13.56 9.75
CA LEU A 259 -0.81 -14.86 9.93
C LEU A 259 -0.24 -15.00 11.34
N MET A 260 0.36 -13.96 11.90
CA MET A 260 0.85 -13.98 13.28
C MET A 260 -0.27 -14.10 14.32
N GLU A 261 -1.43 -13.50 14.07
CA GLU A 261 -2.62 -13.66 14.91
C GLU A 261 -3.17 -15.10 14.85
N LEU A 262 -3.30 -15.65 13.63
CA LEU A 262 -3.70 -17.03 13.40
C LEU A 262 -2.67 -18.05 13.95
N ALA A 263 -1.39 -17.69 14.02
CA ALA A 263 -0.36 -18.55 14.60
C ALA A 263 -0.47 -18.71 16.12
N GLN A 264 -1.25 -17.86 16.80
CA GLN A 264 -1.44 -17.95 18.25
C GLN A 264 -2.30 -19.17 18.58
N LEU A 265 -1.74 -20.10 19.37
CA LEU A 265 -2.48 -21.31 19.81
C LEU A 265 -3.70 -20.99 20.68
N THR A 266 -3.80 -19.75 21.18
CA THR A 266 -4.98 -19.25 21.89
C THR A 266 -6.13 -18.86 20.97
N HIS A 267 -5.95 -18.89 19.64
CA HIS A 267 -6.98 -18.56 18.68
C HIS A 267 -8.21 -19.48 18.87
N PRO A 268 -9.45 -18.94 18.87
CA PRO A 268 -10.65 -19.72 19.20
C PRO A 268 -10.82 -21.01 18.40
N LEU A 269 -10.53 -20.99 17.10
CA LEU A 269 -10.58 -22.19 16.25
C LEU A 269 -9.54 -23.25 16.63
N LEU A 270 -8.31 -22.86 17.00
CA LEU A 270 -7.28 -23.82 17.42
C LEU A 270 -7.60 -24.41 18.79
N ARG A 271 -8.19 -23.63 19.70
CA ARG A 271 -8.74 -24.15 20.96
C ARG A 271 -9.86 -25.16 20.72
N GLN A 272 -10.80 -24.86 19.82
CA GLN A 272 -11.83 -25.83 19.44
C GLN A 272 -11.23 -27.11 18.86
N LEU A 273 -10.19 -27.01 18.01
CA LEU A 273 -9.48 -28.17 17.48
C LEU A 273 -8.83 -28.98 18.60
N GLN A 274 -8.15 -28.31 19.54
CA GLN A 274 -7.55 -28.94 20.71
C GLN A 274 -8.58 -29.69 21.56
N ASP A 275 -9.74 -29.09 21.81
CA ASP A 275 -10.77 -29.66 22.69
C ASP A 275 -11.56 -30.79 22.03
N ARG A 276 -11.88 -30.67 20.73
CA ARG A 276 -12.78 -31.59 20.03
C ARG A 276 -12.07 -32.65 19.18
N ALA A 277 -10.85 -32.38 18.73
CA ALA A 277 -10.06 -33.25 17.86
C ALA A 277 -8.57 -33.21 18.26
N PRO A 278 -8.22 -33.66 19.49
CA PRO A 278 -6.88 -33.50 20.05
C PRO A 278 -5.78 -34.20 19.24
N GLY A 279 -6.11 -35.32 18.59
CA GLY A 279 -5.19 -36.04 17.70
C GLY A 279 -4.83 -35.21 16.47
N THR A 280 -5.84 -34.66 15.80
CA THR A 280 -5.64 -33.74 14.68
C THR A 280 -4.89 -32.48 15.10
N TYR A 281 -5.18 -31.93 16.28
CA TYR A 281 -4.44 -30.78 16.82
C TYR A 281 -2.94 -31.08 16.96
N HIS A 282 -2.59 -32.22 17.58
CA HIS A 282 -1.20 -32.65 17.71
C HIS A 282 -0.54 -32.92 16.36
N HIS A 283 -1.26 -33.55 15.42
CA HIS A 283 -0.80 -33.76 14.06
C HIS A 283 -0.44 -32.42 13.38
N SER A 284 -1.35 -31.45 13.38
CA SER A 284 -1.15 -30.13 12.78
C SER A 284 0.02 -29.37 13.40
N LEU A 285 0.24 -29.46 14.71
CA LEU A 285 1.42 -28.89 15.38
C LEU A 285 2.73 -29.52 14.88
N MET A 286 2.77 -30.84 14.75
CA MET A 286 3.97 -31.54 14.27
C MET A 286 4.25 -31.22 12.80
N VAL A 287 3.23 -31.27 11.94
CA VAL A 287 3.35 -30.93 10.52
C VAL A 287 3.77 -29.48 10.34
N SER A 288 3.18 -28.53 11.07
CA SER A 288 3.55 -27.12 10.99
C SER A 288 5.02 -26.88 11.35
N THR A 289 5.54 -27.55 12.38
CA THR A 289 6.94 -27.43 12.79
C THR A 289 7.91 -27.96 11.73
N LEU A 290 7.60 -29.11 11.13
CA LEU A 290 8.42 -29.72 10.08
C LEU A 290 8.39 -28.89 8.79
N ALA A 291 7.19 -28.48 8.37
CA ALA A 291 6.98 -27.71 7.15
C ALA A 291 7.58 -26.30 7.24
N GLU A 292 7.48 -25.63 8.40
CA GLU A 292 8.11 -24.33 8.63
C GLU A 292 9.63 -24.41 8.42
N ARG A 293 10.29 -25.43 9.00
CA ARG A 293 11.74 -25.63 8.83
C ARG A 293 12.13 -25.92 7.38
N ALA A 294 11.34 -26.74 6.68
CA ALA A 294 11.56 -27.03 5.28
C ALA A 294 11.42 -25.76 4.41
N ALA A 295 10.38 -24.95 4.68
CA ALA A 295 10.14 -23.69 3.99
C ALA A 295 11.30 -22.70 4.19
N GLN A 296 11.81 -22.56 5.43
CA GLN A 296 12.98 -21.73 5.72
C GLN A 296 14.21 -22.18 4.93
N ALA A 297 14.46 -23.49 4.84
CA ALA A 297 15.63 -24.04 4.16
C ALA A 297 15.64 -23.75 2.64
N VAL A 298 14.47 -23.61 2.02
CA VAL A 298 14.33 -23.33 0.58
C VAL A 298 14.02 -21.86 0.26
N GLY A 299 13.96 -20.99 1.28
CA GLY A 299 13.66 -19.56 1.12
C GLY A 299 12.20 -19.25 0.79
N ALA A 300 11.27 -20.15 1.13
CA ALA A 300 9.83 -19.92 1.01
C ALA A 300 9.27 -19.15 2.23
N ASP A 301 8.01 -18.68 2.15
CA ASP A 301 7.34 -18.02 3.28
C ASP A 301 7.00 -19.02 4.39
N ALA A 302 7.92 -19.12 5.36
CA ALA A 302 7.82 -20.05 6.47
C ALA A 302 6.62 -19.78 7.38
N LEU A 303 6.23 -18.52 7.56
CA LEU A 303 5.09 -18.17 8.42
C LEU A 303 3.78 -18.60 7.77
N LEU A 304 3.62 -18.34 6.47
CA LEU A 304 2.45 -18.79 5.73
C LEU A 304 2.34 -20.32 5.76
N VAL A 305 3.45 -21.03 5.55
CA VAL A 305 3.48 -22.50 5.61
C VAL A 305 3.09 -23.00 6.99
N ARG A 306 3.71 -22.46 8.06
CA ARG A 306 3.39 -22.83 9.44
C ARG A 306 1.91 -22.66 9.73
N VAL A 307 1.35 -21.48 9.44
CA VAL A 307 -0.06 -21.17 9.71
C VAL A 307 -0.97 -22.03 8.84
N GLY A 308 -0.65 -22.19 7.56
CA GLY A 308 -1.38 -23.10 6.67
C GLY A 308 -1.49 -24.51 7.24
N CYS A 309 -0.38 -25.07 7.74
CA CYS A 309 -0.37 -26.38 8.40
C CYS A 309 -1.17 -26.42 9.70
N LEU A 310 -1.22 -25.35 10.51
CA LEU A 310 -2.04 -25.33 11.72
C LEU A 310 -3.53 -25.50 11.43
N TYR A 311 -4.00 -25.01 10.29
CA TYR A 311 -5.41 -25.01 9.91
C TYR A 311 -5.77 -25.98 8.78
N HIS A 312 -4.81 -26.69 8.17
CA HIS A 312 -5.06 -27.49 6.96
C HIS A 312 -6.12 -28.58 7.16
N ASP A 313 -6.21 -29.11 8.38
CA ASP A 313 -7.14 -30.17 8.78
C ASP A 313 -8.29 -29.65 9.67
N ILE A 314 -8.51 -28.34 9.72
CA ILE A 314 -9.52 -27.74 10.62
C ILE A 314 -10.93 -28.28 10.35
N GLY A 315 -11.24 -28.69 9.11
CA GLY A 315 -12.54 -29.26 8.75
C GLY A 315 -12.86 -30.59 9.43
N LYS A 316 -11.85 -31.32 9.96
CA LYS A 316 -12.05 -32.54 10.73
C LYS A 316 -12.87 -32.30 12.01
N LEU A 317 -12.97 -31.04 12.47
CA LEU A 317 -13.86 -30.61 13.55
C LEU A 317 -15.33 -31.01 13.36
N ALA A 318 -15.79 -31.15 12.12
CA ALA A 318 -17.17 -31.51 11.82
C ALA A 318 -17.49 -32.93 12.32
N GLN A 319 -16.58 -33.89 12.12
CA GLN A 319 -16.76 -35.29 12.47
C GLN A 319 -15.45 -35.96 12.98
N PRO A 320 -14.91 -35.55 14.13
CA PRO A 320 -13.56 -35.95 14.56
C PRO A 320 -13.33 -37.47 14.65
N ALA A 321 -14.34 -38.21 15.13
CA ALA A 321 -14.25 -39.66 15.36
C ALA A 321 -14.00 -40.49 14.08
N TYR A 322 -14.24 -39.93 12.89
CA TYR A 322 -13.98 -40.59 11.61
C TYR A 322 -12.53 -40.47 11.14
N TYR A 323 -11.66 -39.79 11.89
CA TYR A 323 -10.25 -39.62 11.56
C TYR A 323 -9.38 -40.39 12.56
N VAL A 324 -8.49 -41.23 12.04
CA VAL A 324 -7.76 -42.25 12.82
C VAL A 324 -6.97 -41.66 13.99
N GLU A 325 -6.41 -40.47 13.84
CA GLU A 325 -5.65 -39.80 14.89
C GLU A 325 -6.49 -39.40 16.10
N ASN A 326 -7.82 -39.30 15.94
CA ASN A 326 -8.76 -38.97 17.04
C ASN A 326 -9.50 -40.18 17.59
N GLN A 327 -9.21 -41.40 17.10
CA GLN A 327 -9.89 -42.61 17.56
C GLN A 327 -9.20 -43.14 18.82
N LEU A 328 -9.95 -43.15 19.93
CA LEU A 328 -9.43 -43.58 21.25
C LEU A 328 -9.55 -45.09 21.50
N GLU A 329 -10.51 -45.78 20.85
CA GLU A 329 -10.96 -47.12 21.25
C GLU A 329 -10.90 -48.19 20.14
N GLY A 330 -10.11 -47.97 19.09
CA GLY A 330 -9.71 -49.03 18.13
C GLY A 330 -10.78 -49.60 17.20
N ARG A 331 -12.05 -49.22 17.32
CA ARG A 331 -13.08 -49.51 16.31
C ARG A 331 -13.10 -48.40 15.27
N ASN A 332 -12.79 -48.77 14.03
CA ASN A 332 -12.83 -47.86 12.90
C ASN A 332 -14.28 -47.74 12.41
N PRO A 333 -14.93 -46.56 12.50
CA PRO A 333 -16.32 -46.40 12.06
C PRO A 333 -16.49 -46.68 10.55
N HIS A 334 -15.42 -46.53 9.77
CA HIS A 334 -15.41 -46.83 8.34
C HIS A 334 -15.64 -48.31 8.01
N ASP A 335 -15.37 -49.23 8.94
CA ASP A 335 -15.57 -50.68 8.72
C ASP A 335 -17.05 -51.05 8.56
N SER A 336 -17.95 -50.18 9.03
CA SER A 336 -19.41 -50.36 8.98
C SER A 336 -20.11 -49.53 7.91
N LEU A 337 -19.35 -48.75 7.14
CA LEU A 337 -19.88 -47.85 6.11
C LEU A 337 -19.72 -48.43 4.71
N ASP A 338 -20.64 -48.10 3.82
CA ASP A 338 -20.43 -48.29 2.39
C ASP A 338 -19.22 -47.46 1.92
N PRO A 339 -18.40 -47.96 0.98
CA PRO A 339 -17.19 -47.28 0.52
C PRO A 339 -17.43 -45.83 0.04
N GLU A 340 -18.57 -45.56 -0.59
CA GLU A 340 -18.93 -44.24 -1.08
C GLU A 340 -19.21 -43.26 0.07
N ALA A 341 -19.88 -43.72 1.14
CA ALA A 341 -20.15 -42.92 2.34
C ALA A 341 -18.85 -42.63 3.11
N SER A 342 -17.99 -43.64 3.27
CA SER A 342 -16.66 -43.48 3.89
C SER A 342 -15.82 -42.44 3.13
N ALA A 343 -15.74 -42.58 1.80
CA ALA A 343 -15.03 -41.63 0.95
C ALA A 343 -15.61 -40.21 1.05
N HIS A 344 -16.94 -40.06 1.09
CA HIS A 344 -17.59 -38.77 1.22
C HIS A 344 -17.21 -38.08 2.54
N ILE A 345 -17.27 -38.79 3.66
CA ILE A 345 -16.87 -38.27 4.99
C ILE A 345 -15.41 -37.81 4.98
N ILE A 346 -14.52 -38.63 4.40
CA ILE A 346 -13.09 -38.30 4.32
C ILE A 346 -12.87 -37.08 3.45
N VAL A 347 -13.56 -36.92 2.32
CA VAL A 347 -13.33 -35.76 1.43
C VAL A 347 -13.92 -34.47 2.00
N GLN A 348 -14.96 -34.56 2.83
CA GLN A 348 -15.68 -33.40 3.35
C GLN A 348 -14.83 -32.46 4.25
N HIS A 349 -13.71 -32.90 4.85
CA HIS A 349 -12.89 -31.97 5.67
C HIS A 349 -12.17 -30.89 4.87
N VAL A 350 -12.06 -31.04 3.54
CA VAL A 350 -11.37 -30.09 2.64
C VAL A 350 -12.30 -29.41 1.63
N GLN A 351 -13.59 -29.78 1.60
CA GLN A 351 -14.61 -29.20 0.71
C GLN A 351 -15.51 -28.21 1.46
#